data_AF-A0A7J9YXW9-F1
#
_entry.id   AF-A0A7J9YXW9-F1
#
_cell.length_a   1.000
_cell.length_b   1.000
_cell.length_c   1.000
_cell.angle_alpha   90.00
_cell.angle_beta   90.00
_cell.angle_gamma   90.00
#
_symmetry.space_group_name_H-M   'P 1'
#
loop_
_entity.id
_entity.type
_entity.pdbx_description
1 polymer ?
#
loop_
_entity_poly.entity_id
_entity_poly.type
_entity_poly.pdbx_seq_one_letter_code
_entity_poly.pdbx_strand_id
1 'polypeptide(L)' 'MGFLLITVGVIALIVLCLVLLARAYPGSGADLVDWKPTRSPELEAQLELDDVQQMIDAQNEYRRRRGEADLTEED' A
#
# COMPACT_ATOMS: atom_id res chain seq x y z
N MET A 1 0.98 35.16 -26.59
CA MET A 1 2.14 34.25 -26.72
C MET A 1 3.12 34.36 -25.56
N GLY A 2 3.62 35.55 -25.18
CA GLY A 2 4.58 35.70 -24.07
C GLY A 2 4.09 35.17 -22.72
N PHE A 3 2.85 35.47 -22.32
CA PHE A 3 2.25 34.94 -21.08
C PHE A 3 2.26 33.41 -21.03
N LEU A 4 1.80 32.75 -22.11
CA LEU A 4 1.76 31.29 -22.20
C LEU A 4 3.16 30.66 -22.09
N LEU A 5 4.16 31.22 -22.77
CA LEU A 5 5.54 30.72 -22.70
C LEU A 5 6.13 30.87 -21.30
N ILE A 6 5.85 31.99 -20.63
CA ILE A 6 6.30 32.21 -19.25
C ILE A 6 5.62 31.21 -18.31
N THR A 7 4.30 31.03 -18.41
CA THR A 7 3.57 30.09 -17.57
C THR A 7 4.07 28.66 -17.76
N VAL A 8 4.20 28.20 -19.00
CA VAL A 8 4.72 26.86 -19.29
C VAL A 8 6.18 26.71 -18.83
N GLY A 9 7.00 27.73 -19.03
CA GLY A 9 8.40 27.74 -18.59
C GLY A 9 8.53 27.62 -17.07
N VAL A 10 7.71 28.33 -16.30
CA VAL A 10 7.69 28.24 -14.84
C VAL A 10 7.23 26.86 -14.38
N ILE A 11 6.18 26.30 -14.98
CA ILE A 11 5.72 24.94 -14.66
C ILE A 11 6.82 23.91 -14.96
N ALA A 12 7.44 23.99 -16.13
CA ALA A 12 8.53 23.10 -16.52
C ALA A 12 9.73 23.20 -15.56
N LEU A 13 10.06 24.42 -15.12
CA LEU A 13 11.12 24.64 -14.13
C LEU A 13 10.78 24.00 -12.77
N ILE A 14 9.54 24.16 -12.29
CA ILE A 14 9.09 23.53 -11.04
C ILE A 14 9.19 22.01 -11.14
N VAL A 15 8.67 21.42 -12.22
CA VAL A 15 8.73 19.97 -12.46
C VAL A 15 10.18 19.49 -12.51
N LEU A 16 11.06 20.21 -13.21
CA LEU A 16 12.48 19.90 -13.28
C LEU A 16 13.12 19.91 -11.88
N CYS A 17 12.85 20.94 -11.06
CA CYS A 17 13.35 21.00 -9.69
C CYS A 17 12.88 19.82 -8.84
N LEU A 18 11.60 19.43 -8.94
CA LEU A 18 11.07 18.28 -8.21
C LEU A 18 11.73 16.96 -8.64
N VAL A 19 11.93 16.76 -9.95
CA VAL A 19 12.60 15.57 -10.48
C VAL A 19 14.06 15.51 -10.03
N LEU A 20 14.78 16.63 -10.09
CA LEU A 20 16.17 16.70 -9.62
C LEU A 20 16.27 16.43 -8.11
N LEU A 21 15.36 16.99 -7.32
CA LEU A 21 15.30 16.76 -5.88
C LEU A 21 15.05 15.28 -5.55
N ALA A 22 14.04 14.68 -6.19
CA ALA A 22 13.72 13.26 -6.01
C ALA A 22 14.86 12.34 -6.44
N ARG A 23 15.59 12.71 -7.50
CA ARG A 23 16.74 11.93 -7.98
C ARG A 23 18.00 12.11 -7.12
N ALA A 24 18.18 13.28 -6.52
CA ALA A 24 19.31 13.57 -5.65
C ALA A 24 19.13 13.02 -4.23
N TYR A 25 17.88 12.83 -3.79
CA TYR A 25 17.58 12.27 -2.48
C TYR A 25 17.52 10.73 -2.53
N PRO A 26 18.43 10.02 -1.83
CA PRO A 26 18.49 8.55 -1.86
C PRO A 26 17.45 7.86 -0.96
N GLY A 27 16.80 8.62 -0.06
CA GLY A 27 15.82 8.10 0.88
C GLY A 27 14.40 8.00 0.31
N SER A 28 13.56 7.24 1.00
CA SER A 28 12.12 7.20 0.79
C SER A 28 11.47 8.47 1.34
N GLY A 29 10.31 8.89 0.80
CA GLY A 29 9.48 9.91 1.43
C GLY A 29 9.06 9.54 2.86
N ALA A 30 9.04 8.24 3.19
CA ALA A 30 8.83 7.73 4.54
C ALA A 30 9.94 8.16 5.51
N ASP A 31 11.18 8.32 5.02
CA ASP A 31 12.34 8.69 5.85
C ASP A 31 12.26 10.17 6.28
N LEU A 32 11.59 11.01 5.49
CA LEU A 32 11.41 12.44 5.82
C LEU A 32 10.55 12.67 7.06
N VAL A 33 9.68 11.72 7.38
CA VAL A 33 8.73 11.80 8.50
C VAL A 33 9.04 10.77 9.59
N ASP A 34 10.21 10.12 9.54
CA ASP A 34 10.61 9.00 10.41
C ASP A 34 9.50 7.93 10.53
N TRP A 35 8.86 7.61 9.41
CA TRP A 35 7.81 6.62 9.40
C TRP A 35 8.40 5.24 9.70
N LYS A 36 7.83 4.56 10.69
CA LYS A 36 8.18 3.19 11.06
C LYS A 36 6.91 2.35 11.07
N PRO A 37 6.95 1.10 10.57
CA PRO A 37 5.84 0.17 10.71
C PRO A 37 5.41 0.06 12.18
N THR A 38 4.11 0.03 12.43
CA THR A 38 3.55 -0.12 13.78
C THR A 38 3.72 -1.53 14.35
N ARG A 39 4.06 -2.50 13.49
CA ARG A 39 4.20 -3.93 13.81
C ARG A 39 5.47 -4.48 13.17
N SER A 40 6.01 -5.56 13.76
CA SER A 40 7.14 -6.24 13.15
C SER A 40 6.69 -7.03 11.91
N PRO A 41 7.58 -7.30 10.95
CA PRO A 41 7.25 -8.09 9.77
C PRO A 41 6.70 -9.49 10.11
N GLU A 42 7.22 -10.11 11.16
CA GLU A 42 6.80 -11.45 11.60
C GLU A 42 5.39 -11.43 12.19
N LEU A 43 5.02 -10.34 12.87
CA LEU A 43 3.67 -10.16 13.38
C LEU A 43 2.70 -9.86 12.25
N GLU A 44 3.09 -9.03 11.28
CA GLU A 44 2.23 -8.75 10.12
C GLU A 44 1.95 -10.02 9.30
N ALA A 45 2.97 -10.84 9.05
CA ALA A 45 2.80 -12.12 8.37
C ALA A 45 1.88 -13.10 9.14
N GLN A 46 1.96 -13.13 10.47
CA GLN A 46 1.04 -13.92 11.29
C GLN A 46 -0.40 -13.40 11.19
N LEU A 47 -0.59 -12.07 11.23
CA LEU A 47 -1.91 -11.47 11.11
C LEU A 47 -2.54 -11.72 9.74
N GLU A 48 -1.75 -11.71 8.66
CA GLU A 48 -2.25 -12.05 7.33
C GLU A 48 -2.74 -13.51 7.26
N LEU A 49 -2.03 -14.46 7.89
CA LEU A 49 -2.46 -15.85 8.00
C LEU A 49 -3.73 -15.99 8.84
N ASP A 50 -3.76 -15.32 10.00
CA ASP A 50 -4.93 -15.33 10.89
C ASP A 50 -6.16 -14.70 10.22
N ASP A 51 -5.99 -13.68 9.38
CA ASP A 51 -7.06 -13.05 8.62
C ASP A 51 -7.65 -14.01 7.57
N VAL A 52 -6.81 -14.78 6.87
CA VAL A 52 -7.27 -15.83 5.95
C VAL A 52 -8.08 -16.88 6.70
N GLN A 53 -7.58 -17.37 7.83
CA GLN A 53 -8.30 -18.36 8.64
C GLN A 53 -9.64 -17.81 9.15
N GLN A 54 -9.68 -16.56 9.63
CA GLN A 54 -10.93 -15.91 10.05
C GLN A 54 -11.94 -15.81 8.89
N MET A 55 -11.49 -15.52 7.68
CA MET A 55 -12.37 -15.50 6.50
C MET A 55 -12.95 -16.88 6.19
N ILE A 56 -12.13 -17.94 6.26
CA ILE A 56 -12.56 -19.33 6.05
C ILE A 56 -13.57 -19.74 7.13
N ASP A 57 -13.29 -19.45 8.39
CA ASP A 57 -14.16 -19.78 9.52
C ASP A 57 -15.54 -19.10 9.38
N ALA A 58 -15.54 -17.81 9.00
CA ALA A 58 -16.77 -17.08 8.75
C ALA A 58 -17.59 -17.71 7.61
N GLN A 59 -16.96 -18.13 6.52
CA GLN A 59 -17.65 -18.81 5.41
C GLN A 59 -18.18 -20.19 5.84
N ASN A 60 -17.39 -20.94 6.60
CA ASN A 60 -17.77 -22.26 7.09
C ASN A 60 -18.94 -22.20 8.05
N GLU A 61 -19.07 -21.15 8.85
CA GLU A 61 -20.26 -20.94 9.67
C GLU A 61 -21.55 -20.94 8.80
N TYR A 62 -21.55 -20.21 7.68
CA TYR A 62 -22.70 -20.19 6.76
C TYR A 62 -22.88 -21.51 6.00
N ARG A 63 -21.79 -22.21 5.65
CA ARG A 63 -21.84 -23.53 5.00
C ARG A 63 -22.45 -24.59 5.90
N ARG A 64 -22.02 -24.64 7.16
CA ARG A 64 -22.58 -25.54 8.18
C ARG A 64 -24.06 -25.33 8.40
N ARG A 65 -24.52 -24.06 8.43
CA ARG A 65 -25.96 -23.73 8.51
C ARG A 65 -26.78 -24.27 7.33
N ARG A 66 -26.15 -24.44 6.16
CA ARG A 66 -26.76 -25.00 4.94
C ARG A 66 -26.52 -26.51 4.79
N GLY A 67 -25.75 -27.13 5.69
CA GLY A 67 -25.33 -28.53 5.57
C GLY A 67 -24.31 -28.79 4.45
N GLU A 68 -23.62 -27.75 3.99
CA GLU A 68 -22.52 -27.86 3.01
C GLU A 68 -21.21 -28.26 3.71
N ALA A 69 -20.28 -28.85 2.96
CA ALA A 69 -18.95 -29.16 3.46
C ALA A 69 -18.13 -27.88 3.74
N ASP A 70 -17.29 -27.95 4.77
CA ASP A 70 -16.34 -26.91 5.14
C ASP A 70 -15.27 -26.72 4.05
N LEU A 71 -14.84 -25.48 3.89
CA LEU A 71 -13.69 -25.06 3.10
C LEU A 71 -12.41 -25.10 3.95
N THR A 72 -11.31 -25.35 3.26
CA THR A 72 -9.94 -25.27 3.74
C THR A 72 -9.17 -24.23 2.94
N GLU A 73 -7.95 -23.90 3.36
CA GLU A 73 -7.07 -23.00 2.60
C GLU A 73 -6.69 -23.54 1.21
N GLU A 74 -6.81 -24.85 0.99
CA GLU A 74 -6.44 -25.52 -0.26
C GLU A 74 -7.58 -25.56 -1.30
N ASP A 75 -8.82 -25.22 -0.90
CA ASP A 75 -10.02 -25.22 -1.76
C ASP A 75 -10.17 -23.93 -2.59
#